data_AF-A0A8R2H6M4-F1
#
_entry.id   AF-A0A8R2H6M4-F1
#
_cell.length_a   1.000
_cell.length_b   1.000
_cell.length_c   1.000
_cell.angle_alpha   90.00
_cell.angle_beta   90.00
_cell.angle_gamma   90.00
#
_symmetry.space_group_name_H-M   'P 1'
#
loop_
_entity.id
_entity.type
_entity.pdbx_description
1 polymer ?
#
loop_
_entity_poly.entity_id
_entity_poly.type
_entity_poly.pdbx_seq_one_letter_code
_entity_poly.pdbx_strand_id
1 'polypeptide(L)'
;MMEFVTIEGFRTNSKIFHCNNGYFYKLKCSRPNSKSLQCLTTDCTATGLIVDNLLYEKHTHTHDPDMGYLALVNLKKNILRRCAEECTPHRIIYEEETSRTQGLEDRLEYTSFLRIMETARAAAQPKIPNDLMEYAGDLVDPRYSHLFRTANGRAMFKGFVMGAPDAGSAVVFISPSLEKHFQLHMLL
;
A
#
# COMPACT_ATOMS: atom_id res chain seq x y z
N MET A 1 10.49 27.76 -16.53
CA MET A 1 9.27 27.82 -15.69
C MET A 1 8.49 26.56 -16.00
N MET A 2 8.20 25.73 -15.00
CA MET A 2 7.58 24.43 -15.23
C MET A 2 6.50 24.19 -14.17
N GLU A 3 5.34 23.70 -14.62
CA GLU A 3 4.35 23.14 -13.71
C GLU A 3 4.98 21.96 -12.97
N PHE A 4 4.73 21.87 -11.68
CA PHE A 4 5.25 20.79 -10.85
C PHE A 4 4.13 19.82 -10.48
N VAL A 5 4.51 18.56 -10.37
CA VAL A 5 3.66 17.50 -9.86
C VAL A 5 4.14 17.15 -8.45
N THR A 6 3.19 16.85 -7.57
CA THR A 6 3.48 16.30 -6.24
C THR A 6 3.06 14.84 -6.21
N ILE A 7 3.99 13.97 -5.81
CA ILE A 7 3.71 12.55 -5.55
C ILE A 7 4.02 12.24 -4.09
N GLU A 8 3.33 11.26 -3.52
CA GLU A 8 3.71 10.75 -2.20
C GLU A 8 5.01 9.96 -2.28
N GLY A 9 5.91 10.21 -1.34
CA GLY A 9 7.14 9.44 -1.14
C GLY A 9 6.92 8.19 -0.29
N PHE A 10 8.01 7.48 -0.02
CA PHE A 10 7.98 6.21 0.74
C PHE A 10 7.83 6.36 2.24
N ARG A 11 8.29 7.48 2.79
CA ARG A 11 8.11 7.76 4.22
C ARG A 11 6.71 8.34 4.43
N THR A 12 6.06 7.99 5.54
CA THR A 12 4.74 8.50 5.90
C THR A 12 4.70 10.02 5.80
N ASN A 13 3.67 10.57 5.13
CA ASN A 13 3.48 11.99 4.88
C ASN A 13 4.63 12.69 4.13
N SER A 14 5.54 11.94 3.51
CA SER A 14 6.59 12.49 2.66
C SER A 14 6.02 12.86 1.31
N LYS A 15 6.33 14.08 0.85
CA LYS A 15 5.95 14.57 -0.47
C LYS A 15 7.20 14.77 -1.32
N ILE A 16 7.12 14.32 -2.55
CA ILE A 16 8.14 14.47 -3.57
C ILE A 16 7.59 15.40 -4.65
N PHE A 17 8.41 16.36 -5.07
CA PHE A 17 8.08 17.36 -6.07
C PHE A 17 8.96 17.14 -7.29
N HIS A 18 8.41 17.24 -8.49
CA HIS A 18 9.18 17.17 -9.74
C HIS A 18 8.46 17.93 -10.86
N CYS A 19 9.18 18.23 -11.94
CA CYS A 19 8.63 18.89 -13.14
C CYS A 19 8.89 18.08 -14.41
N ASN A 20 8.82 16.74 -14.29
CA ASN A 20 9.00 15.77 -15.38
C ASN A 20 10.35 15.84 -16.11
N ASN A 21 11.35 16.46 -15.52
CA ASN A 21 12.69 16.60 -16.06
C ASN A 21 13.72 15.63 -15.44
N GLY A 22 13.24 14.58 -14.76
CA GLY A 22 14.07 13.58 -14.08
C GLY A 22 14.71 14.05 -12.77
N TYR A 23 14.43 15.27 -12.29
CA TYR A 23 14.87 15.74 -10.97
C TYR A 23 13.73 15.74 -9.97
N PHE A 24 14.00 15.16 -8.80
CA PHE A 24 13.02 14.97 -7.74
C PHE A 24 13.50 15.64 -6.46
N TYR A 25 12.57 16.29 -5.76
CA TYR A 25 12.87 17.10 -4.60
C TYR A 25 12.02 16.72 -3.39
N LYS A 26 12.58 16.89 -2.19
CA LYS A 26 11.85 16.90 -0.91
C LYS A 26 11.62 18.32 -0.42
N LEU A 27 10.58 18.51 0.38
CA LEU A 27 10.35 19.77 1.09
C LEU A 27 11.46 19.99 2.13
N LYS A 28 12.12 21.15 2.06
CA LYS A 28 13.11 21.59 3.06
C LYS A 28 12.49 22.55 4.06
N CYS A 29 11.72 23.54 3.57
CA CYS A 29 11.10 24.56 4.41
C CYS A 29 9.84 25.09 3.71
N SER A 30 8.79 25.34 4.47
CA SER A 30 7.56 25.99 4.00
C SER A 30 7.43 27.36 4.67
N ARG A 31 7.17 28.39 3.88
CA ARG A 31 6.88 29.76 4.29
C ARG A 31 5.50 30.16 3.71
N PRO A 32 4.87 31.24 4.20
CA PRO A 32 3.50 31.61 3.78
C PRO A 32 3.29 31.65 2.26
N ASN A 33 4.28 32.19 1.52
CA ASN A 33 4.17 32.38 0.06
C ASN A 33 5.18 31.55 -0.74
N SER A 34 5.93 30.65 -0.10
CA SER A 34 6.95 29.88 -0.81
C SER A 34 7.30 28.57 -0.15
N LYS A 35 7.74 27.59 -0.94
CA LYS A 35 8.30 26.32 -0.45
C LYS A 35 9.71 26.16 -0.99
N SER A 36 10.68 26.05 -0.10
CA SER A 36 12.05 25.70 -0.47
C SER A 36 12.19 24.18 -0.52
N LEU A 37 12.79 23.70 -1.60
CA LEU A 37 12.97 22.28 -1.89
C LEU A 37 14.46 21.93 -1.93
N GLN A 38 14.78 20.66 -1.66
CA GLN A 38 16.12 20.10 -1.79
C GLN A 38 16.05 18.86 -2.67
N CYS A 39 17.04 18.65 -3.54
CA CYS A 39 17.17 17.43 -4.32
C CYS A 39 17.12 16.18 -3.42
N LEU A 40 16.55 15.09 -3.92
CA LEU A 40 16.46 13.81 -3.20
C LEU A 40 17.80 13.06 -3.15
N THR A 41 18.66 13.24 -4.16
CA THR A 41 19.97 12.59 -4.25
C THR A 41 20.86 13.05 -3.10
N THR A 42 21.40 12.11 -2.31
CA THR A 42 22.10 12.38 -1.05
C THR A 42 23.23 13.41 -1.17
N ASP A 43 24.01 13.32 -2.24
CA ASP A 43 25.20 14.18 -2.45
C ASP A 43 24.89 15.40 -3.32
N CYS A 44 23.61 15.63 -3.66
CA CYS A 44 23.22 16.76 -4.46
C CYS A 44 22.76 17.93 -3.58
N THR A 45 23.42 19.07 -3.75
CA THR A 45 23.08 20.32 -3.06
C THR A 45 22.06 21.17 -3.82
N ALA A 46 21.60 20.70 -4.98
CA ALA A 46 20.62 21.41 -5.79
C ALA A 46 19.34 21.70 -4.99
N THR A 47 18.82 22.91 -5.15
CA THR A 47 17.61 23.37 -4.47
C THR A 47 16.59 23.89 -5.47
N GLY A 48 15.33 23.76 -5.10
CA GLY A 48 14.20 24.33 -5.83
C GLY A 48 13.44 25.32 -4.95
N LEU A 49 12.62 26.16 -5.59
CA LEU A 49 11.70 27.06 -4.93
C LEU A 49 10.35 26.97 -5.61
N ILE A 50 9.28 26.75 -4.85
CA ILE A 50 7.90 26.92 -5.33
C ILE A 50 7.40 28.27 -4.88
N VAL A 51 6.98 29.11 -5.83
CA VAL A 51 6.28 30.40 -5.63
C VAL A 51 5.17 30.47 -6.67
N ASP A 52 3.99 30.94 -6.29
CA ASP A 52 2.81 31.04 -7.18
C ASP A 52 2.50 29.74 -7.94
N ASN A 53 2.64 28.61 -7.25
CA ASN A 53 2.49 27.25 -7.79
C ASN A 53 3.41 26.88 -8.96
N LEU A 54 4.55 27.57 -9.11
CA LEU A 54 5.56 27.27 -10.12
C LEU A 54 6.86 26.83 -9.46
N LEU A 55 7.53 25.82 -10.02
CA LEU A 55 8.83 25.35 -9.54
C LEU A 55 9.98 26.05 -10.29
N TYR A 56 10.86 26.66 -9.52
CA TYR A 56 12.07 27.32 -9.95
C TYR A 56 13.30 26.56 -9.44
N GLU A 57 14.15 26.10 -10.36
CA GLU A 57 15.43 25.50 -10.00
C GLU A 57 16.42 26.62 -9.63
N LYS A 58 17.03 26.55 -8.45
CA LYS A 58 17.95 27.58 -7.96
C LYS A 58 19.42 27.25 -8.17
N HIS A 59 19.76 25.97 -8.14
CA HIS A 59 21.13 25.48 -8.22
C HIS A 59 21.18 24.29 -9.16
N THR A 60 22.28 24.18 -9.89
CA THR A 60 22.55 23.11 -10.84
C THR A 60 22.72 21.77 -10.12
N HIS A 61 22.21 20.70 -10.73
CA HIS A 61 22.41 19.35 -10.24
C HIS A 61 23.83 18.86 -10.54
N THR A 62 24.31 17.95 -9.69
CA THR A 62 25.63 17.30 -9.79
C THR A 62 25.52 15.86 -10.28
N HIS A 63 24.35 15.49 -10.79
CA HIS A 63 24.03 14.17 -11.31
C HIS A 63 23.08 14.29 -12.49
N ASP A 64 23.02 13.23 -13.28
CA ASP A 64 22.10 13.16 -14.41
C ASP A 64 20.63 13.03 -13.96
N PRO A 65 19.68 13.46 -14.79
CA PRO A 65 18.25 13.21 -14.57
C PRO A 65 17.93 11.72 -14.40
N ASP A 66 17.12 11.38 -13.40
CA ASP A 66 16.62 10.01 -13.19
C ASP A 66 15.20 9.86 -13.75
N MET A 67 15.10 9.57 -15.05
CA MET A 67 13.81 9.41 -15.72
C MET A 67 13.01 8.19 -15.23
N GLY A 68 13.67 7.21 -14.59
CA GLY A 68 13.04 5.99 -14.08
C GLY A 68 12.52 6.09 -12.65
N TYR A 69 12.84 7.16 -11.90
CA TYR A 69 12.48 7.29 -10.49
C TYR A 69 10.97 7.24 -10.26
N LEU A 70 10.17 7.90 -11.10
CA LEU A 70 8.71 7.90 -10.96
C LEU A 70 8.15 6.48 -11.15
N ALA A 71 8.66 5.73 -12.13
CA ALA A 71 8.28 4.34 -12.35
C ALA A 71 8.66 3.47 -11.15
N LEU A 72 9.85 3.68 -10.57
CA LEU A 72 10.27 3.00 -9.35
C LEU A 72 9.39 3.34 -8.15
N VAL A 73 8.94 4.59 -8.03
CA VAL A 73 8.00 5.01 -6.98
C VAL A 73 6.69 4.24 -7.11
N ASN A 74 6.14 4.17 -8.32
CA ASN A 74 4.88 3.50 -8.60
C ASN A 74 4.97 1.98 -8.42
N LEU A 75 6.05 1.34 -8.88
CA LEU A 75 6.30 -0.09 -8.69
C LEU A 75 6.23 -0.47 -7.21
N LYS A 76 7.00 0.21 -6.36
CA LYS A 76 7.01 -0.06 -4.93
C LYS A 76 5.63 0.20 -4.30
N LYS A 77 4.91 1.26 -4.70
CA LYS A 77 3.55 1.52 -4.21
C LYS A 77 2.59 0.39 -4.56
N ASN A 78 2.63 -0.11 -5.80
CA ASN A 78 1.80 -1.23 -6.22
C ASN A 78 2.10 -2.50 -5.43
N ILE A 79 3.38 -2.82 -5.23
CA ILE A 79 3.80 -3.96 -4.40
C ILE A 79 3.24 -3.81 -2.99
N LEU A 80 3.42 -2.65 -2.34
CA LEU A 80 2.97 -2.46 -0.95
C LEU A 80 1.44 -2.49 -0.82
N ARG A 81 0.72 -1.92 -1.80
CA ARG A 81 -0.74 -2.04 -1.86
C ARG A 81 -1.17 -3.50 -1.93
N ARG A 82 -0.61 -4.28 -2.85
CA ARG A 82 -0.92 -5.71 -2.96
C ARG A 82 -0.54 -6.49 -1.71
N CYS A 83 0.57 -6.15 -1.05
CA CYS A 83 0.94 -6.78 0.23
C CYS A 83 -0.11 -6.56 1.33
N ALA A 84 -0.74 -5.38 1.34
CA ALA A 84 -1.79 -5.01 2.28
C ALA A 84 -3.15 -5.66 1.95
N GLU A 85 -3.47 -5.81 0.67
CA GLU A 85 -4.80 -6.23 0.20
C GLU A 85 -4.89 -7.73 -0.15
N GLU A 86 -3.77 -8.41 -0.36
CA GLU A 86 -3.74 -9.81 -0.82
C GLU A 86 -3.03 -10.75 0.15
N CYS A 87 -3.51 -11.99 0.20
CA CYS A 87 -2.86 -13.10 0.90
C CYS A 87 -1.70 -13.74 0.10
N THR A 88 -1.50 -13.33 -1.17
CA THR A 88 -0.46 -13.84 -2.07
C THR A 88 0.92 -13.76 -1.41
N PRO A 89 1.79 -14.79 -1.50
CA PRO A 89 3.15 -14.71 -0.95
C PRO A 89 3.94 -13.50 -1.45
N HIS A 90 4.69 -12.84 -0.56
CA HIS A 90 5.46 -11.63 -0.87
C HIS A 90 6.36 -11.79 -2.10
N ARG A 91 7.05 -12.94 -2.20
CA ARG A 91 7.93 -13.26 -3.33
C ARG A 91 7.20 -13.21 -4.68
N ILE A 92 5.99 -13.78 -4.73
CA ILE A 92 5.17 -13.83 -5.93
C ILE A 92 4.69 -12.42 -6.30
N ILE A 93 4.18 -11.64 -5.34
CA ILE A 93 3.78 -10.24 -5.58
C ILE A 93 4.95 -9.44 -6.16
N TYR A 94 6.14 -9.59 -5.58
CA TYR A 94 7.33 -8.89 -6.06
C TYR A 94 7.67 -9.26 -7.50
N GLU A 95 7.74 -10.56 -7.83
CA GLU A 95 8.09 -11.05 -9.17
C GLU A 95 7.05 -10.65 -10.24
N GLU A 96 5.76 -10.68 -9.89
CA GLU A 96 4.68 -10.24 -10.78
C GLU A 96 4.73 -8.73 -11.07
N GLU A 97 5.01 -7.90 -10.06
CA GLU A 97 5.05 -6.45 -10.27
C GLU A 97 6.34 -5.99 -10.94
N THR A 98 7.49 -6.61 -10.63
CA THR A 98 8.75 -6.28 -11.31
C THR A 98 8.75 -6.72 -12.77
N SER A 99 8.22 -7.91 -13.08
CA SER A 99 8.10 -8.37 -14.48
C SER A 99 7.19 -7.50 -15.36
N ARG A 100 6.24 -6.78 -14.77
CA ARG A 100 5.39 -5.80 -15.47
C ARG A 100 6.08 -4.46 -15.72
N THR A 101 7.20 -4.18 -15.05
CA THR A 101 7.85 -2.87 -15.08
C THR A 101 9.26 -2.99 -15.66
N GLN A 102 9.39 -2.72 -16.96
CA GLN A 102 10.67 -2.84 -17.68
C GLN A 102 11.72 -1.82 -17.19
N GLY A 103 12.98 -2.25 -17.07
CA GLY A 103 14.14 -1.38 -16.89
C GLY A 103 14.38 -0.90 -15.45
N LEU A 104 13.76 -1.56 -14.46
CA LEU A 104 13.93 -1.28 -13.04
C LEU A 104 14.42 -2.49 -12.24
N GLU A 105 14.77 -3.59 -12.91
CA GLU A 105 15.08 -4.89 -12.33
C GLU A 105 16.22 -4.77 -11.30
N ASP A 106 17.26 -4.00 -11.63
CA ASP A 106 18.42 -3.80 -10.76
C ASP A 106 18.24 -2.68 -9.73
N ARG A 107 17.08 -2.00 -9.72
CA ARG A 107 16.83 -0.82 -8.87
C ARG A 107 16.07 -1.14 -7.59
N LEU A 108 15.59 -2.37 -7.44
CA LEU A 108 14.85 -2.80 -6.26
C LEU A 108 15.13 -4.27 -5.98
N GLU A 109 15.99 -4.56 -5.01
CA GLU A 109 16.26 -5.93 -4.58
C GLU A 109 15.17 -6.44 -3.63
N TYR A 110 14.69 -7.67 -3.85
CA TYR A 110 13.67 -8.30 -3.01
C TYR A 110 14.03 -8.33 -1.51
N THR A 111 15.24 -8.74 -1.17
CA THR A 111 15.71 -8.89 0.22
C THR A 111 15.66 -7.56 0.98
N SER A 112 16.09 -6.47 0.32
CA SER A 112 16.07 -5.10 0.86
C SER A 112 14.64 -4.57 1.07
N PHE A 113 13.68 -5.07 0.30
CA PHE A 113 12.29 -4.58 0.28
C PHE A 113 11.34 -5.42 1.13
N LEU A 114 11.67 -6.69 1.39
CA LEU A 114 10.84 -7.65 2.13
C LEU A 114 10.33 -7.11 3.46
N ARG A 115 11.20 -6.47 4.25
CA ARG A 115 10.79 -5.94 5.56
C ARG A 115 9.67 -4.89 5.47
N ILE A 116 9.70 -4.08 4.41
CA ILE A 116 8.69 -3.05 4.16
C ILE A 116 7.39 -3.71 3.71
N MET A 117 7.47 -4.76 2.89
CA MET A 117 6.33 -5.56 2.45
C MET A 117 5.62 -6.24 3.63
N GLU A 118 6.38 -6.87 4.53
CA GLU A 118 5.85 -7.48 5.76
C GLU A 118 5.15 -6.45 6.65
N THR A 119 5.77 -5.27 6.79
CA THR A 119 5.22 -4.19 7.60
C THR A 119 3.90 -3.67 7.01
N ALA A 120 3.84 -3.50 5.68
CA ALA A 120 2.62 -3.09 4.99
C ALA A 120 1.49 -4.11 5.19
N ARG A 121 1.79 -5.41 5.07
CA ARG A 121 0.82 -6.48 5.34
C ARG A 121 0.34 -6.45 6.78
N ALA A 122 1.26 -6.42 7.74
CA ALA A 122 0.93 -6.42 9.17
C ALA A 122 0.08 -5.21 9.57
N ALA A 123 0.37 -4.03 9.01
CA ALA A 123 -0.41 -2.81 9.26
C ALA A 123 -1.85 -2.86 8.73
N ALA A 124 -2.11 -3.71 7.73
CA ALA A 124 -3.44 -3.91 7.14
C ALA A 124 -4.28 -4.98 7.86
N GLN A 125 -3.66 -5.80 8.72
CA GLN A 125 -4.38 -6.80 9.49
C GLN A 125 -5.19 -6.15 10.63
N PRO A 126 -6.34 -6.74 11.01
CA PRO A 126 -7.01 -6.36 12.25
C PRO A 126 -6.07 -6.60 13.45
N LYS A 127 -6.32 -5.87 14.54
CA LYS A 127 -5.65 -6.18 15.81
C LYS A 127 -6.08 -7.56 16.27
N ILE A 128 -5.24 -8.21 17.09
CA ILE A 128 -5.63 -9.48 17.70
C ILE A 128 -6.87 -9.23 18.55
N PRO A 129 -8.00 -9.89 18.27
CA PRO A 129 -9.24 -9.69 19.01
C PRO A 129 -9.12 -10.29 20.42
N ASN A 130 -9.73 -9.64 21.41
CA ASN A 130 -9.73 -10.10 22.80
C ASN A 130 -10.77 -11.19 23.06
N ASP A 131 -11.85 -11.20 22.25
CA ASP A 131 -12.93 -12.16 22.35
C ASP A 131 -13.52 -12.53 20.98
N LEU A 132 -14.45 -13.48 20.97
CA LEU A 132 -15.09 -13.95 19.74
C LEU A 132 -16.05 -12.93 19.12
N MET A 133 -16.55 -11.96 19.89
CA MET A 133 -17.44 -10.91 19.39
C MET A 133 -16.63 -9.87 18.61
N GLU A 134 -15.49 -9.45 19.13
CA GLU A 134 -14.52 -8.62 18.41
C GLU A 134 -14.05 -9.32 17.14
N TYR A 135 -13.71 -10.61 17.23
CA TYR A 135 -13.32 -11.39 16.05
C TYR A 135 -14.43 -11.45 15.00
N ALA A 136 -15.68 -11.70 15.40
CA ALA A 136 -16.82 -11.68 14.48
C ALA A 136 -17.05 -10.30 13.84
N GLY A 137 -16.79 -9.22 14.59
CA GLY A 137 -16.82 -7.84 14.10
C GLY A 137 -15.79 -7.61 12.99
N ASP A 138 -14.55 -8.05 13.18
CA ASP A 138 -13.49 -7.91 12.18
C ASP A 138 -13.81 -8.66 10.88
N LEU A 139 -14.51 -9.79 10.94
CA LEU A 139 -14.89 -10.58 9.76
C LEU A 139 -15.91 -9.87 8.84
N VAL A 140 -16.74 -8.99 9.40
CA VAL A 140 -17.73 -8.20 8.63
C VAL A 140 -17.28 -6.77 8.36
N ASP A 141 -16.24 -6.31 9.03
CA ASP A 141 -15.74 -4.95 8.84
C ASP A 141 -15.27 -4.76 7.39
N PRO A 142 -15.80 -3.76 6.65
CA PRO A 142 -15.38 -3.49 5.28
C PRO A 142 -13.86 -3.31 5.13
N ARG A 143 -13.17 -2.82 6.16
CA ARG A 143 -11.72 -2.64 6.20
C ARG A 143 -10.96 -3.95 6.09
N TYR A 144 -11.48 -5.05 6.66
CA TYR A 144 -10.79 -6.34 6.75
C TYR A 144 -11.48 -7.45 5.97
N SER A 145 -12.72 -7.24 5.52
CA SER A 145 -13.55 -8.25 4.85
C SER A 145 -12.89 -8.89 3.62
N HIS A 146 -11.95 -8.20 2.98
CA HIS A 146 -11.20 -8.72 1.83
C HIS A 146 -10.24 -9.86 2.22
N LEU A 147 -9.76 -9.87 3.47
CA LEU A 147 -8.87 -10.90 4.02
C LEU A 147 -9.59 -12.23 4.28
N PHE A 148 -10.92 -12.21 4.39
CA PHE A 148 -11.73 -13.36 4.78
C PHE A 148 -12.60 -13.91 3.63
N ARG A 149 -12.12 -13.71 2.40
CA ARG A 149 -12.77 -14.20 1.17
C ARG A 149 -12.08 -15.45 0.66
N THR A 150 -12.87 -16.33 0.06
CA THR A 150 -12.35 -17.42 -0.79
C THR A 150 -11.55 -16.85 -1.96
N ALA A 151 -10.73 -17.69 -2.61
CA ALA A 151 -10.04 -17.36 -3.86
C ALA A 151 -10.98 -16.79 -4.96
N ASN A 152 -12.26 -17.11 -4.87
CA ASN A 152 -13.28 -16.69 -5.84
C ASN A 152 -14.02 -15.41 -5.39
N GLY A 153 -13.51 -14.70 -4.37
CA GLY A 153 -14.05 -13.46 -3.84
C GLY A 153 -15.29 -13.58 -2.96
N ARG A 154 -15.80 -14.80 -2.70
CA ARG A 154 -16.98 -15.03 -1.85
C ARG A 154 -16.62 -15.02 -0.37
N ALA A 155 -17.46 -14.38 0.44
CA ALA A 155 -17.34 -14.40 1.90
C ALA A 155 -17.55 -15.82 2.45
N MET A 156 -16.77 -16.20 3.46
CA MET A 156 -16.93 -17.47 4.18
C MET A 156 -17.61 -17.30 5.54
N PHE A 157 -17.55 -16.10 6.11
CA PHE A 157 -18.19 -15.82 7.39
C PHE A 157 -19.71 -15.82 7.24
N LYS A 158 -20.39 -16.62 8.07
CA LYS A 158 -21.84 -16.78 8.04
C LYS A 158 -22.54 -16.10 9.20
N GLY A 159 -21.91 -16.09 10.37
CA GLY A 159 -22.49 -15.47 11.55
C GLY A 159 -21.78 -15.86 12.84
N PHE A 160 -22.23 -15.24 13.92
CA PHE A 160 -21.79 -15.48 15.28
C PHE A 160 -22.95 -16.06 16.08
N VAL A 161 -22.70 -17.15 16.81
CA VAL A 161 -23.66 -17.78 17.70
C VAL A 161 -23.20 -17.54 19.12
N MET A 162 -23.99 -16.76 19.86
CA MET A 162 -23.82 -16.63 21.30
C MET A 162 -24.55 -17.79 21.96
N GLY A 163 -23.80 -18.72 22.54
CA GLY A 163 -24.39 -19.81 23.30
C GLY A 163 -24.77 -19.36 24.72
N ALA A 164 -25.54 -20.21 25.41
CA ALA A 164 -25.90 -20.02 26.81
C ALA A 164 -24.64 -19.99 27.71
N PRO A 165 -24.72 -19.57 28.99
CA PRO A 165 -23.55 -19.48 29.88
C PRO A 165 -22.67 -20.75 29.93
N ASP A 166 -23.27 -21.91 29.68
CA ASP A 166 -22.62 -23.23 29.74
C ASP A 166 -22.33 -23.83 28.34
N ALA A 167 -22.84 -23.19 27.28
CA ALA A 167 -22.66 -23.57 25.88
C ALA A 167 -21.84 -22.46 25.22
N GLY A 168 -20.53 -22.67 25.03
CA GLY A 168 -19.64 -21.62 24.53
C GLY A 168 -20.13 -20.90 23.26
N SER A 169 -19.60 -19.70 23.01
CA SER A 169 -19.89 -18.96 21.78
C SER A 169 -19.08 -19.48 20.60
N ALA A 170 -19.57 -19.30 19.38
CA ALA A 170 -18.93 -19.78 18.16
C ALA A 170 -19.00 -18.77 17.01
N VAL A 171 -17.93 -18.70 16.22
CA VAL A 171 -17.87 -18.00 14.94
C VAL A 171 -18.03 -19.04 13.83
N VAL A 172 -19.01 -18.86 12.96
CA VAL A 172 -19.39 -19.85 11.95
C VAL A 172 -18.86 -19.44 10.58
N PHE A 173 -18.06 -20.31 9.99
CA PHE A 173 -17.65 -20.24 8.59
C PHE A 173 -18.34 -21.34 7.79
N ILE A 174 -18.83 -21.02 6.61
CA ILE A 174 -19.39 -22.00 5.68
C ILE A 174 -18.81 -21.79 4.29
N SER A 175 -18.42 -22.88 3.63
CA SER A 175 -18.09 -22.80 2.21
C SER A 175 -19.36 -22.45 1.43
N PRO A 176 -19.32 -21.47 0.50
CA PRO A 176 -20.47 -21.15 -0.34
C PRO A 176 -21.02 -22.35 -1.12
N SER A 177 -20.18 -23.35 -1.41
CA SER A 177 -20.59 -24.59 -2.08
C SER A 177 -21.42 -25.49 -1.16
N LEU A 178 -21.09 -25.53 0.13
CA LEU A 178 -21.83 -26.29 1.14
C LEU A 178 -23.15 -25.61 1.50
N GLU A 179 -23.17 -24.28 1.59
CA GLU A 179 -24.39 -23.52 1.90
C GLU A 179 -25.53 -23.80 0.91
N LYS A 180 -25.22 -23.87 -0.38
CA LYS A 180 -26.20 -24.23 -1.42
C LYS A 180 -26.77 -25.63 -1.20
N HIS A 181 -25.95 -26.57 -0.73
CA HIS A 181 -26.37 -27.95 -0.49
C HIS A 181 -27.35 -28.03 0.69
N PHE A 182 -27.10 -27.28 1.77
CA PHE A 182 -28.00 -27.24 2.93
C PHE A 182 -29.35 -26.56 2.62
N GLN A 183 -29.38 -25.52 1.78
CA GLN A 183 -30.64 -24.88 1.38
C GLN A 183 -31.55 -25.79 0.54
N LEU A 184 -30.96 -26.65 -0.31
CA LEU A 184 -31.70 -27.60 -1.13
C LEU A 184 -32.38 -28.71 -0.30
N HIS A 185 -31.78 -29.10 0.83
CA HIS A 185 -32.32 -30.17 1.68
C HIS A 185 -33.34 -29.70 2.73
N MET A 186 -33.53 -28.39 2.93
CA MET A 186 -34.60 -27.86 3.80
C MET A 186 -35.87 -27.44 3.01
N LEU A 187 -35.86 -27.59 1.68
CA LEU A 187 -36.99 -27.28 0.79
C LEU A 187 -37.66 -28.54 0.22
N LEU A 188 -37.33 -29.71 0.77
CA LEU A 188 -37.98 -31.01 0.52
C LEU A 188 -38.51 -31.56 1.86
#